data_AF-A0A7Y2B3C8-F1
#
_entry.id   AF-A0A7Y2B3C8-F1
#
_cell.length_a   1.000
_cell.length_b   1.000
_cell.length_c   1.000
_cell.angle_alpha   90.00
_cell.angle_beta   90.00
_cell.angle_gamma   90.00
#
_symmetry.space_group_name_H-M   'P 1'
#
loop_
_entity.id
_entity.type
_entity.pdbx_description
1 polymer ?
#
loop_
_entity_poly.entity_id
_entity_poly.type
_entity_poly.pdbx_seq_one_letter_code
_entity_poly.pdbx_strand_id
1 'polypeptide(L)'
;MNAVESAIQKYPLPWSRLLTPRNMARLTTDCATALRLLASLRKRAITDLFPPFAEGGKFDLEGAALAAALTEKLFRMRAFPYRRTCLRRCLVLYHLFAKYGLRVRVAFGVDPSGEGDWAGHCWLLHEGEPFLEPAGSNDAYHAVFELPREGGDA
;
A
#
# COMPACT_ATOMS: atom_id res chain seq x y z
N MET A 1 -11.28 -13.24 1.64
CA MET A 1 -9.89 -13.06 2.09
C MET A 1 -8.98 -13.85 1.16
N ASN A 2 -8.11 -13.15 0.41
CA ASN A 2 -7.26 -13.74 -0.62
C ASN A 2 -6.13 -14.60 0.01
N ALA A 3 -5.67 -15.67 -0.66
CA ALA A 3 -4.57 -16.51 -0.20
C ALA A 3 -3.26 -15.73 0.04
N VAL A 4 -2.94 -14.77 -0.84
CA VAL A 4 -1.75 -13.89 -0.72
C VAL A 4 -1.86 -12.98 0.49
N GLU A 5 -3.04 -12.40 0.70
CA GLU A 5 -3.33 -11.56 1.86
C GLU A 5 -3.18 -12.35 3.16
N SER A 6 -3.76 -13.55 3.21
CA SER A 6 -3.64 -14.44 4.37
C SER A 6 -2.19 -14.82 4.61
N ALA A 7 -1.40 -15.08 3.56
CA ALA A 7 0.02 -15.40 3.68
C ALA A 7 0.83 -14.22 4.22
N ILE A 8 0.55 -12.99 3.79
CA ILE A 8 1.20 -11.77 4.29
C ILE A 8 0.84 -11.50 5.74
N GLN A 9 -0.44 -11.56 6.10
CA GLN A 9 -0.92 -11.31 7.46
C GLN A 9 -0.43 -12.38 8.45
N LYS A 10 -0.37 -13.64 8.01
CA LYS A 10 0.13 -14.77 8.82
C LYS A 10 1.65 -14.90 8.77
N TYR A 11 2.36 -14.12 7.94
CA TYR A 11 3.79 -14.25 7.83
C TYR A 11 4.42 -13.89 9.19
N PRO A 12 5.06 -14.86 9.87
CA PRO A 12 5.62 -14.59 11.17
C PRO A 12 6.76 -13.60 10.98
N LEU A 13 6.67 -12.45 11.64
CA LEU A 13 7.75 -11.48 11.78
C LEU A 13 8.36 -11.57 13.19
N PRO A 14 8.86 -12.74 13.62
CA PRO A 14 9.55 -12.81 14.89
C PRO A 14 10.78 -11.91 14.81
N TRP A 15 11.11 -11.25 15.91
CA TRP A 15 12.26 -10.36 16.01
C TRP A 15 13.56 -11.00 15.49
N SER A 16 13.69 -12.33 15.63
CA SER A 16 14.80 -13.13 15.09
C SER A 16 14.93 -13.10 13.57
N ARG A 17 13.83 -13.00 12.81
CA ARG A 17 13.86 -12.88 11.34
C ARG A 17 14.07 -11.45 10.87
N LEU A 18 13.61 -10.45 11.62
CA LEU A 18 13.81 -9.03 11.32
C LEU A 18 15.28 -8.62 11.36
N LEU A 19 16.05 -9.22 12.28
CA LEU A 19 17.47 -8.90 12.51
C LEU A 19 18.43 -9.66 11.58
N THR A 20 17.93 -10.44 10.62
CA THR A 20 18.83 -11.02 9.61
C THR A 20 19.42 -9.91 8.75
N PRO A 21 20.71 -9.99 8.34
CA PRO A 21 21.34 -8.95 7.52
C PRO A 21 20.55 -8.64 6.24
N ARG A 22 19.97 -9.68 5.63
CA ARG A 22 19.11 -9.57 4.44
C ARG A 22 17.86 -8.73 4.71
N ASN A 23 17.16 -8.97 5.82
CA ASN A 23 15.94 -8.25 6.15
C ASN A 23 16.24 -6.83 6.66
N MET A 24 17.37 -6.60 7.33
CA MET A 24 17.83 -5.26 7.67
C MET A 24 18.12 -4.41 6.43
N ALA A 25 18.79 -4.99 5.42
CA ALA A 25 19.01 -4.31 4.15
C ALA A 25 17.68 -3.96 3.47
N ARG A 26 16.73 -4.91 3.40
CA ARG A 26 15.38 -4.68 2.88
C ARG A 26 14.66 -3.54 3.62
N LEU A 27 14.59 -3.60 4.94
CA LEU A 27 13.96 -2.57 5.76
C LEU A 27 14.57 -1.19 5.55
N THR A 28 15.90 -1.12 5.43
CA THR A 28 16.59 0.15 5.15
C THR A 28 16.18 0.71 3.79
N THR A 29 16.16 -0.14 2.76
CA THR A 29 15.72 0.28 1.42
C THR A 29 14.24 0.66 1.38
N ASP A 30 13.38 -0.05 2.12
CA ASP A 30 11.94 0.21 2.16
C ASP A 30 11.64 1.52 2.91
N CYS A 31 12.32 1.77 4.03
CA CYS A 31 12.28 3.06 4.72
C CYS A 31 12.74 4.20 3.80
N ALA A 32 13.86 4.02 3.08
CA ALA A 32 14.36 5.04 2.16
C ALA A 32 13.36 5.32 1.02
N THR A 33 12.74 4.28 0.44
CA THR A 33 11.70 4.41 -0.58
C THR A 33 10.48 5.15 -0.04
N ALA A 34 9.97 4.74 1.13
CA ALA A 34 8.82 5.40 1.76
C ALA A 34 9.11 6.87 2.07
N LEU A 35 10.26 7.20 2.65
CA LEU A 35 10.65 8.57 2.98
C LEU A 35 10.80 9.45 1.72
N ARG A 36 11.47 8.95 0.67
CA ARG A 36 11.60 9.67 -0.60
C ARG A 36 10.25 9.92 -1.25
N LEU A 37 9.38 8.92 -1.29
CA LEU A 37 8.03 9.05 -1.82
C LEU A 37 7.27 10.15 -1.08
N LEU A 38 7.19 10.03 0.25
CA LEU A 38 6.45 10.96 1.11
C LEU A 38 6.98 12.39 1.03
N ALA A 39 8.30 12.57 0.94
CA ALA A 39 8.93 13.89 0.75
C ALA A 39 8.62 14.50 -0.63
N SER A 40 8.36 13.67 -1.64
CA SER A 40 8.10 14.12 -3.02
C SER A 40 6.62 14.30 -3.37
N LEU A 41 5.68 13.83 -2.52
CA LEU A 41 4.24 13.83 -2.82
C LEU A 41 3.67 15.20 -3.19
N ARG A 42 4.15 16.28 -2.54
CA ARG A 42 3.65 17.64 -2.81
C ARG A 42 4.08 18.21 -4.17
N LYS A 43 5.00 17.55 -4.87
CA LYS A 43 5.62 18.05 -6.11
C LYS A 43 5.25 17.23 -7.34
N ARG A 44 4.43 16.19 -7.21
CA ARG A 44 4.11 15.23 -8.27
C ARG A 44 2.63 15.28 -8.61
N ALA A 45 2.29 15.08 -9.89
CA ALA A 45 0.92 14.76 -10.25
C ALA A 45 0.55 13.38 -9.69
N ILE A 46 -0.74 13.15 -9.44
CA ILE A 46 -1.21 11.89 -8.85
C ILE A 46 -0.88 10.68 -9.73
N THR A 47 -0.91 10.85 -11.06
CA THR A 47 -0.55 9.82 -12.04
C THR A 47 0.91 9.41 -11.94
N ASP A 48 1.81 10.36 -11.66
CA ASP A 48 3.26 10.11 -11.54
C ASP A 48 3.63 9.37 -10.25
N LEU A 49 2.65 9.14 -9.37
CA LEU A 49 2.79 8.33 -8.16
C LEU A 49 2.52 6.84 -8.42
N PHE A 50 2.06 6.48 -9.61
CA PHE A 50 1.72 5.11 -9.97
C PHE A 50 2.54 4.66 -11.19
N PRO A 51 3.87 4.52 -11.07
CA PRO A 51 4.66 3.96 -12.16
C PRO A 51 4.13 2.56 -12.53
N PRO A 52 4.12 2.19 -13.82
CA PRO A 52 3.65 0.90 -14.26
C PRO A 52 4.46 -0.22 -13.59
N PHE A 53 3.80 -1.36 -13.33
CA PHE A 53 4.48 -2.53 -12.80
C PHE A 53 5.50 -3.03 -13.82
N ALA A 54 6.76 -3.16 -13.41
CA ALA A 54 7.76 -3.84 -14.22
C ALA A 54 7.28 -5.27 -14.50
N GLU A 55 7.21 -5.64 -15.77
CA GLU A 55 6.86 -7.00 -16.18
C GLU A 55 7.98 -7.97 -15.77
N GLY A 56 7.61 -9.17 -15.31
CA GLY A 56 8.56 -10.25 -15.03
C GLY A 56 9.23 -10.26 -13.65
N GLY A 57 8.86 -9.39 -12.72
CA GLY A 57 9.34 -9.47 -11.33
C GLY A 57 8.86 -10.74 -10.62
N LYS A 58 9.78 -11.53 -10.03
CA LYS A 58 9.40 -12.68 -9.20
C LYS A 58 8.79 -12.21 -7.88
N PHE A 59 7.60 -12.69 -7.56
CA PHE A 59 6.93 -12.40 -6.29
C PHE A 59 7.78 -12.86 -5.09
N ASP A 60 8.07 -11.92 -4.18
CA ASP A 60 8.80 -12.13 -2.92
C ASP A 60 7.86 -11.93 -1.73
N LEU A 61 7.28 -13.02 -1.25
CA LEU A 61 6.34 -13.01 -0.12
C LEU A 61 6.95 -12.41 1.15
N GLU A 62 8.21 -12.71 1.46
CA GLU A 62 8.87 -12.20 2.66
C GLU A 62 9.07 -10.69 2.57
N GLY A 63 9.50 -10.20 1.40
CA GLY A 63 9.63 -8.78 1.14
C GLY A 63 8.28 -8.05 1.26
N ALA A 64 7.23 -8.60 0.65
CA ALA A 64 5.88 -8.04 0.75
C ALA A 64 5.37 -8.02 2.21
N ALA A 65 5.58 -9.09 2.98
CA ALA A 65 5.20 -9.12 4.39
C ALA A 65 5.95 -8.09 5.24
N LEU A 66 7.25 -7.91 5.01
CA LEU A 66 8.07 -6.89 5.67
C LEU A 66 7.58 -5.48 5.33
N ALA A 67 7.27 -5.21 4.06
CA ALA A 67 6.75 -3.94 3.60
C ALA A 67 5.41 -3.59 4.26
N ALA A 68 4.49 -4.56 4.33
CA ALA A 68 3.20 -4.40 4.98
C ALA A 68 3.37 -4.02 6.45
N ALA A 69 4.15 -4.80 7.21
CA ALA A 69 4.35 -4.55 8.63
C ALA A 69 5.14 -3.27 8.94
N LEU A 70 6.14 -2.94 8.12
CA LEU A 70 6.84 -1.66 8.21
C LEU A 70 5.86 -0.51 8.05
N THR A 71 5.01 -0.56 7.02
CA THR A 71 4.04 0.50 6.73
C THR A 71 3.03 0.64 7.87
N GLU A 72 2.44 -0.45 8.34
CA GLU A 72 1.51 -0.41 9.47
C GLU A 72 2.18 0.17 10.73
N LYS A 73 3.43 -0.19 11.00
CA LYS A 73 4.19 0.38 12.13
C LYS A 73 4.45 1.88 11.94
N LEU A 74 4.91 2.30 10.76
CA LEU A 74 5.16 3.71 10.42
C LEU A 74 3.92 4.58 10.61
N PHE A 75 2.77 4.13 10.13
CA PHE A 75 1.52 4.89 10.19
C PHE A 75 0.82 4.79 11.56
N ARG A 76 1.15 3.80 12.40
CA ARG A 76 0.70 3.74 13.80
C ARG A 76 1.49 4.67 14.72
N MET A 77 2.75 4.98 14.40
CA MET A 77 3.62 5.83 15.23
C MET A 77 3.15 7.29 15.28
N ARG A 78 2.89 7.79 16.49
CA ARG A 78 2.49 9.19 16.77
C ARG A 78 3.53 10.24 16.36
N ALA A 79 4.81 9.86 16.32
CA ALA A 79 5.91 10.75 15.97
C ALA A 79 6.00 11.03 14.45
N PHE A 80 5.22 10.35 13.62
CA PHE A 80 5.25 10.58 12.19
C PHE A 80 4.40 11.82 11.84
N PRO A 81 5.02 12.93 11.36
CA PRO A 81 4.33 14.21 11.17
C PRO A 81 3.29 14.17 10.04
N TYR A 82 3.32 13.11 9.23
CA TYR A 82 2.38 12.85 8.18
C TYR A 82 1.16 12.15 8.79
N ARG A 83 0.10 12.92 9.10
CA ARG A 83 -1.22 12.39 9.52
C ARG A 83 -1.59 11.15 8.71
N ARG A 84 -2.21 10.16 9.38
CA ARG A 84 -2.74 8.90 8.83
C ARG A 84 -3.74 9.17 7.70
N THR A 85 -3.26 9.47 6.51
CA THR A 85 -4.12 9.50 5.33
C THR A 85 -4.03 8.13 4.68
N CYS A 86 -5.18 7.48 4.52
CA CYS A 86 -5.35 6.24 3.75
C CYS A 86 -4.56 6.30 2.43
N LEU A 87 -4.48 7.48 1.80
CA LEU A 87 -3.74 7.69 0.56
C LEU A 87 -2.25 7.44 0.68
N ARG A 88 -1.61 8.00 1.70
CA ARG A 88 -0.16 7.82 1.89
C ARG A 88 0.17 6.36 2.21
N ARG A 89 -0.68 5.69 2.98
CA ARG A 89 -0.55 4.25 3.26
C ARG A 89 -0.62 3.44 1.97
N CYS A 90 -1.68 3.64 1.17
CA CYS A 90 -1.85 2.95 -0.10
C CYS A 90 -0.68 3.21 -1.05
N LEU A 91 -0.21 4.46 -1.15
CA LEU A 91 0.93 4.81 -2.00
C LEU A 91 2.23 4.13 -1.56
N VAL A 92 2.55 4.16 -0.26
CA VAL A 92 3.75 3.48 0.25
C VAL A 92 3.67 1.99 -0.05
N LEU A 93 2.54 1.34 0.27
CA LEU A 93 2.35 -0.07 0.00
C LEU A 93 2.40 -0.40 -1.49
N TYR A 94 1.78 0.41 -2.36
CA TYR A 94 1.83 0.27 -3.81
C TYR A 94 3.28 0.18 -4.31
N HIS A 95 4.12 1.14 -3.92
CA HIS A 95 5.52 1.17 -4.35
C HIS A 95 6.35 0.02 -3.77
N LEU A 96 6.12 -0.35 -2.51
CA LEU A 96 6.85 -1.45 -1.90
C LEU A 96 6.42 -2.81 -2.47
N PHE A 97 5.13 -3.02 -2.72
CA PHE A 97 4.63 -4.23 -3.36
C PHE A 97 5.10 -4.36 -4.80
N ALA A 98 5.14 -3.25 -5.56
CA ALA A 98 5.74 -3.25 -6.89
C ALA A 98 7.21 -3.71 -6.86
N LYS A 99 8.00 -3.27 -5.87
CA LYS A 99 9.39 -3.71 -5.66
C LYS A 99 9.51 -5.22 -5.40
N TYR A 100 8.51 -5.83 -4.77
CA TYR A 100 8.48 -7.26 -4.43
C TYR A 100 7.65 -8.11 -5.39
N GLY A 101 7.32 -7.58 -6.58
CA GLY A 101 6.59 -8.32 -7.62
C GLY A 101 5.12 -8.59 -7.29
N LEU A 102 4.54 -7.88 -6.32
CA LEU A 102 3.12 -7.98 -5.99
C LEU A 102 2.35 -6.84 -6.67
N ARG A 103 1.46 -7.22 -7.59
CA ARG A 103 0.61 -6.28 -8.32
C ARG A 103 -0.62 -5.92 -7.50
N VAL A 104 -0.77 -4.63 -7.22
CA VAL A 104 -1.95 -4.06 -6.55
C VAL A 104 -2.38 -2.80 -7.27
N ARG A 105 -3.65 -2.44 -7.14
CA ARG A 105 -4.17 -1.14 -7.56
C ARG A 105 -4.61 -0.35 -6.34
N VAL A 106 -4.74 0.95 -6.46
CA VAL A 106 -5.31 1.83 -5.44
C VAL A 106 -6.67 2.25 -5.93
N ALA A 107 -7.70 1.86 -5.19
CA ALA A 107 -9.07 2.34 -5.39
C ALA A 107 -9.31 3.58 -4.54
N PHE A 108 -10.08 4.51 -5.08
CA PHE A 108 -10.51 5.73 -4.42
C PHE A 108 -12.03 5.72 -4.40
N GLY A 109 -12.61 5.88 -3.22
CA GLY A 109 -14.06 5.86 -3.06
C GLY A 109 -14.57 6.99 -2.20
N VAL A 110 -15.87 7.23 -2.33
CA VAL A 110 -16.61 8.24 -1.57
C VAL A 110 -17.80 7.59 -0.89
N ASP A 111 -18.06 8.01 0.34
CA ASP A 111 -19.27 7.66 1.09
C ASP A 111 -20.22 8.87 1.08
N PRO A 112 -21.40 8.74 0.43
CA PRO A 112 -22.38 9.81 0.34
C PRO A 112 -23.34 9.86 1.55
N SER A 113 -23.20 8.98 2.54
CA SER A 113 -24.16 8.82 3.65
C SER A 113 -24.11 9.94 4.70
N GLY A 114 -23.10 10.80 4.68
CA GLY A 114 -23.07 12.01 5.50
C GLY A 114 -23.95 13.11 4.89
N GLU A 115 -24.98 13.58 5.60
CA GLU A 115 -25.71 14.79 5.23
C GLU A 115 -24.73 15.98 5.09
N GLY A 116 -24.32 16.28 3.85
CA GLY A 116 -23.45 17.42 3.52
C GLY A 116 -21.94 17.16 3.60
N ASP A 117 -21.48 16.09 4.25
CA ASP A 117 -20.05 15.76 4.40
C ASP A 117 -19.71 14.47 3.65
N TRP A 118 -19.13 14.63 2.45
CA TRP A 118 -18.61 13.50 1.67
C TRP A 118 -17.32 13.00 2.31
N ALA A 119 -17.28 11.74 2.74
CA ALA A 119 -16.07 11.12 3.24
C ALA A 119 -15.32 10.43 2.11
N GLY A 120 -14.04 10.79 1.91
CA GLY A 120 -13.15 10.11 0.95
C GLY A 120 -12.35 9.00 1.61
N HIS A 121 -12.24 7.85 0.95
CA HIS A 121 -11.37 6.75 1.35
C HIS A 121 -10.56 6.23 0.16
N CYS A 122 -9.47 5.54 0.44
CA CYS A 122 -8.74 4.79 -0.58
C CYS A 122 -8.11 3.56 0.06
N TRP A 123 -8.09 2.50 -0.72
CA TRP A 123 -7.65 1.18 -0.30
C TRP A 123 -6.90 0.49 -1.44
N LEU A 124 -6.22 -0.61 -1.11
CA LEU A 124 -5.58 -1.44 -2.12
C LEU A 124 -6.56 -2.45 -2.68
N LEU A 125 -6.42 -2.74 -3.97
CA LEU A 125 -7.03 -3.87 -4.64
C LEU A 125 -5.96 -4.86 -5.07
N HIS A 126 -6.17 -6.14 -4.79
CA HIS A 126 -5.39 -7.23 -5.34
C HIS A 126 -6.33 -8.21 -6.04
N GLU A 127 -6.12 -8.45 -7.33
CA GLU A 127 -7.03 -9.27 -8.16
C GLU A 127 -8.49 -8.79 -8.12
N GLY A 128 -8.70 -7.47 -8.03
CA GLY A 128 -10.03 -6.84 -7.97
C GLY A 128 -10.65 -6.77 -6.58
N GLU A 129 -10.07 -7.43 -5.59
CA GLU A 129 -10.61 -7.50 -4.22
C GLU A 129 -9.89 -6.54 -3.27
N PRO A 130 -10.58 -5.94 -2.28
CA PRO A 130 -9.94 -5.16 -1.22
C PRO A 130 -8.81 -5.95 -0.54
N PHE A 131 -7.68 -5.29 -0.32
CA PHE A 131 -6.45 -5.93 0.12
C PHE A 131 -5.85 -5.23 1.34
N LEU A 132 -5.60 -6.00 2.41
CA LEU A 132 -5.10 -5.51 3.70
C LEU A 132 -6.02 -4.49 4.37
N GLU A 133 -7.33 -4.58 4.14
CA GLU A 133 -8.31 -3.73 4.81
C GLU A 133 -9.06 -4.51 5.90
N PRO A 134 -9.45 -3.87 7.01
CA PRO A 134 -10.34 -4.48 7.98
C PRO A 134 -11.65 -4.93 7.32
N ALA A 135 -12.18 -6.08 7.72
CA ALA A 135 -13.43 -6.59 7.19
C ALA A 135 -14.55 -5.53 7.34
N GLY A 136 -15.24 -5.23 6.23
CA GLY A 136 -16.34 -4.26 6.17
C GLY A 136 -15.93 -2.78 6.20
N SER A 137 -14.63 -2.43 6.23
CA SER A 137 -14.22 -1.01 6.28
C SER A 137 -14.57 -0.22 5.03
N ASN A 138 -14.84 -0.91 3.93
CA ASN A 138 -15.04 -0.30 2.62
C ASN A 138 -16.50 -0.35 2.15
N ASP A 139 -17.40 -1.02 2.89
CA ASP A 139 -18.76 -1.31 2.43
C ASP A 139 -19.62 -0.04 2.24
N ALA A 140 -19.29 1.02 2.97
CA ALA A 140 -19.93 2.34 2.85
C ALA A 140 -19.38 3.19 1.70
N TYR A 141 -18.26 2.79 1.08
CA TYR A 141 -17.58 3.57 0.05
C TYR A 141 -17.85 3.03 -1.35
N HIS A 142 -18.27 3.90 -2.24
CA HIS A 142 -18.38 3.59 -3.67
C HIS A 142 -17.08 3.95 -4.36
N ALA A 143 -16.43 2.97 -5.00
CA ALA A 143 -15.23 3.21 -5.80
C ALA A 143 -15.56 4.12 -7.00
N VAL A 144 -14.81 5.21 -7.15
CA VAL A 144 -14.98 6.21 -8.22
C VAL A 144 -13.89 6.04 -9.28
N PHE A 145 -12.65 5.78 -8.86
CA PHE A 145 -11.53 5.55 -9.78
C PHE A 145 -10.46 4.64 -9.17
N GLU A 146 -9.68 4.01 -10.03
CA GLU A 146 -8.63 3.05 -9.68
C GLU A 146 -7.34 3.36 -10.44
N LEU A 147 -6.20 3.23 -9.77
CA LEU A 147 -4.88 3.50 -10.35
C LEU A 147 -3.85 2.42 -9.97
N PRO A 148 -2.93 2.03 -10.87
CA PRO A 148 -2.95 2.33 -12.30
C PRO A 148 -4.14 1.63 -12.99
N ARG A 149 -4.63 2.22 -14.10
CA ARG A 149 -5.67 1.60 -14.93
C ARG A 149 -5.08 0.41 -15.69
N GLU A 150 -5.84 -0.68 -15.79
CA GLU A 150 -5.48 -1.78 -16.71
C GLU A 150 -5.74 -1.31 -18.14
N GLY A 151 -4.73 -1.40 -19.00
CA GLY A 151 -4.74 -0.75 -20.31
C GLY A 151 -4.36 0.72 -20.18
N GLY A 152 -3.08 1.02 -20.41
CA GLY A 152 -2.65 2.41 -20.57
C GLY A 152 -3.19 2.94 -21.89
N ASP A 153 -4.05 3.94 -21.83
CA ASP A 153 -4.21 4.85 -22.96
C ASP A 153 -2.88 5.62 -23.06
N ALA A 154 -2.14 5.29 -24.12
CA ALA A 154 -0.97 6.01 -24.61
C ALA A 154 -1.37 7.37 -25.21
#